data_AF-A0A7X8IEK7-F1
#
_entry.id   AF-A0A7X8IEK7-F1
#
_cell.length_a   1.000
_cell.length_b   1.000
_cell.length_c   1.000
_cell.angle_alpha   90.00
_cell.angle_beta   90.00
_cell.angle_gamma   90.00
#
_symmetry.space_group_name_H-M   'P 1'
#
loop_
_entity.id
_entity.type
_entity.pdbx_description
1 polymer ?
#
loop_
_entity_poly.entity_id
_entity_poly.type
_entity_poly.pdbx_seq_one_letter_code
_entity_poly.pdbx_strand_id
1 'polypeptide(L)' 'MLYYERGNPQDKLSIEDLKDGLFAALDKLGSRKKVLAIPPDITRFYSRAGDLTRLAWQYYGPTLTDILPALGTH' A
#
# COMPACT_ATOMS: atom_id res chain seq x y z
N MET A 1 12.43 -0.57 11.17
CA MET A 1 12.92 0.44 10.19
C MET A 1 11.73 1.21 9.67
N LEU A 2 11.80 2.53 9.65
CA LEU A 2 10.72 3.39 9.14
C LEU A 2 11.03 3.78 7.69
N TYR A 3 10.13 3.46 6.76
CA TYR A 3 10.32 3.74 5.33
C TYR A 3 9.82 5.12 4.93
N TYR A 4 8.66 5.52 5.45
CA TYR A 4 8.03 6.81 5.21
C TYR A 4 7.20 7.23 6.42
N GLU A 5 7.16 8.53 6.70
CA GLU A 5 6.26 9.14 7.68
C GLU A 5 5.75 10.49 7.18
N ARG A 6 4.47 10.74 7.41
CA ARG A 6 3.82 12.04 7.27
C ARG A 6 2.63 12.03 8.21
N GLY A 7 2.52 13.05 9.06
CA GLY A 7 1.43 13.12 10.02
C GLY A 7 1.28 14.49 10.66
N ASN A 8 0.05 14.99 10.63
CA ASN A 8 -0.43 16.14 11.38
C ASN A 8 -1.92 15.89 11.70
N PRO A 9 -2.45 16.27 12.88
CA PRO A 9 -3.88 16.05 13.19
C PRO A 9 -4.87 16.72 12.23
N GLN A 10 -4.44 17.73 11.48
CA GLN A 10 -5.22 18.42 10.45
C GLN A 10 -4.95 17.89 9.04
N ASP A 11 -4.00 16.96 8.87
CA ASP A 11 -3.59 16.48 7.55
C ASP A 11 -4.71 15.63 6.92
N LYS A 12 -5.03 15.95 5.67
CA LYS A 12 -5.97 15.17 4.85
C LYS A 12 -5.23 14.65 3.64
N LEU A 13 -4.93 13.36 3.64
CA LEU A 13 -4.20 12.74 2.54
C LEU A 13 -5.13 12.54 1.34
N SER A 14 -4.82 13.17 0.21
CA SER A 14 -5.42 12.85 -1.08
C SER A 14 -4.93 11.48 -1.59
N ILE A 15 -5.42 11.04 -2.75
CA ILE A 15 -4.91 9.81 -3.37
C ILE A 15 -3.50 10.01 -3.93
N GLU A 16 -3.18 11.23 -4.38
CA GLU A 16 -1.84 11.64 -4.81
C GLU A 16 -0.88 11.62 -3.63
N ASP A 17 -1.28 12.16 -2.46
CA ASP A 17 -0.48 12.09 -1.24
C ASP A 17 -0.16 10.64 -0.83
N LEU A 18 -1.14 9.73 -0.95
CA LEU A 18 -0.93 8.32 -0.68
C LEU A 18 0.02 7.67 -1.68
N LYS A 19 -0.08 8.02 -2.96
CA LYS A 19 0.80 7.53 -4.01
C LYS A 19 2.23 7.96 -3.73
N ASP A 20 2.46 9.24 -3.47
CA ASP A 20 3.79 9.79 -3.25
C ASP A 20 4.45 9.17 -2.01
N GLY A 21 3.70 9.05 -0.91
CA GLY A 21 4.19 8.41 0.31
C GLY A 21 4.47 6.92 0.15
N LEU A 22 3.59 6.19 -0.54
CA LEU A 22 3.79 4.77 -0.82
C LEU A 22 5.00 4.56 -1.73
N PHE A 23 5.13 5.33 -2.82
CA PHE A 23 6.22 5.18 -3.77
C PHE A 23 7.56 5.49 -3.11
N ALA A 24 7.65 6.56 -2.32
CA ALA A 24 8.84 6.88 -1.53
C ALA A 24 9.23 5.73 -0.56
N ALA A 25 8.24 5.10 0.07
CA ALA A 25 8.49 3.95 0.94
C ALA A 25 9.02 2.73 0.17
N LEU A 26 8.43 2.44 -1.00
CA LEU A 26 8.82 1.30 -1.84
C LEU A 26 10.17 1.51 -2.53
N ASP A 27 10.51 2.75 -2.92
CA ASP A 27 11.83 3.13 -3.42
C ASP A 27 12.90 2.84 -2.38
N LYS A 28 12.66 3.25 -1.11
CA LYS A 28 13.57 2.99 0.01
C LYS A 28 13.66 1.51 0.38
N LEU A 29 12.60 0.74 0.14
CA LEU A 29 12.60 -0.72 0.31
C LEU A 29 13.43 -1.43 -0.77
N GLY A 30 13.67 -0.76 -1.91
CA GLY A 30 14.44 -1.25 -3.04
C GLY A 30 13.67 -2.19 -3.96
N SER A 31 14.27 -2.49 -5.12
CA SER A 31 13.67 -3.34 -6.15
C SER A 31 13.34 -4.74 -5.63
N ARG A 32 12.17 -5.27 -6.02
CA ARG A 32 11.71 -6.62 -5.69
C ARG A 32 11.37 -7.37 -6.97
N LYS A 33 11.72 -8.66 -7.01
CA LYS A 33 11.45 -9.54 -8.16
C LYS A 33 10.14 -10.32 -8.03
N LYS A 34 9.66 -10.50 -6.80
CA LYS A 34 8.42 -11.19 -6.47
C LYS A 34 7.83 -10.54 -5.21
N VAL A 35 6.59 -10.06 -5.31
CA VAL A 35 5.89 -9.29 -4.28
C VAL A 35 4.51 -9.92 -4.08
N LEU A 36 4.16 -10.09 -2.81
CA LEU A 36 2.84 -10.52 -2.34
C LEU A 36 2.21 -9.34 -1.60
N ALA A 37 1.02 -8.90 -2.03
CA ALA A 37 0.24 -7.93 -1.27
C ALA A 37 -0.70 -8.64 -0.29
N ILE A 38 -0.78 -8.14 0.94
CA ILE A 38 -1.64 -8.69 2.00
C ILE A 38 -2.62 -7.60 2.47
N PRO A 39 -3.64 -7.26 1.67
CA PRO A 39 -4.63 -6.25 2.07
C PRO A 39 -5.62 -6.82 3.11
N PRO A 40 -6.21 -5.98 3.97
CA PRO A 40 -7.40 -6.37 4.73
C PRO A 40 -8.59 -6.62 3.78
N ASP A 41 -9.65 -7.21 4.32
CA ASP A 41 -10.90 -7.39 3.60
C ASP A 41 -11.73 -6.08 3.48
N ILE A 42 -12.90 -6.20 2.86
CA ILE A 42 -13.80 -5.06 2.63
C ILE A 42 -14.35 -4.43 3.92
N THR A 43 -14.30 -5.12 5.07
CA THR A 43 -14.74 -4.55 6.35
C THR A 43 -13.85 -3.38 6.80
N ARG A 44 -12.68 -3.22 6.17
CA ARG A 44 -11.77 -2.08 6.36
C ARG A 44 -11.79 -1.09 5.19
N PHE A 45 -12.90 -0.95 4.47
CA PHE A 45 -13.04 -0.03 3.33
C PHE A 45 -12.44 1.36 3.57
N TYR A 46 -12.74 1.99 4.71
CA TYR A 46 -12.26 3.34 5.06
C TYR A 46 -10.74 3.45 5.29
N SER A 47 -10.01 2.33 5.38
CA SER A 47 -8.54 2.33 5.43
C SER A 47 -7.90 2.71 4.09
N ARG A 48 -8.69 2.74 3.00
CA ARG A 48 -8.22 2.92 1.62
C ARG A 48 -7.17 1.87 1.19
N ALA A 49 -7.20 0.68 1.79
CA ALA A 49 -6.30 -0.40 1.42
C ALA A 49 -6.44 -0.81 -0.06
N GLY A 50 -7.65 -0.78 -0.62
CA GLY A 50 -7.85 -1.06 -2.05
C GLY A 50 -7.10 -0.08 -2.96
N ASP A 51 -7.09 1.20 -2.62
CA ASP A 51 -6.30 2.22 -3.33
C ASP A 51 -4.81 1.95 -3.21
N LEU A 52 -4.32 1.65 -2.00
CA LEU A 52 -2.91 1.32 -1.78
C LEU A 52 -2.48 0.06 -2.53
N THR A 53 -3.32 -0.97 -2.59
CA THR A 53 -3.05 -2.18 -3.37
C THR A 53 -3.00 -1.88 -4.88
N ARG A 54 -3.92 -1.06 -5.39
CA ARG A 54 -3.89 -0.61 -6.79
C ARG A 54 -2.62 0.19 -7.09
N LEU A 55 -2.23 1.10 -6.21
CA LEU A 55 -1.00 1.89 -6.35
C LEU A 55 0.25 1.00 -6.28
N ALA A 56 0.27 0.00 -5.40
CA ALA A 56 1.36 -0.98 -5.33
C ALA A 56 1.49 -1.79 -6.62
N TRP A 57 0.38 -2.17 -7.26
CA TRP A 57 0.40 -2.78 -8.60
C TRP A 57 0.92 -1.81 -9.67
N GLN A 58 0.56 -0.52 -9.61
CA GLN A 58 1.12 0.48 -10.54
C GLN A 58 2.64 0.64 -10.37
N TYR A 59 3.16 0.54 -9.14
CA TYR A 59 4.59 0.62 -8.85
C TYR A 59 5.36 -0.64 -9.27
N TYR A 60 4.90 -1.82 -8.83
CA TYR A 60 5.61 -3.09 -9.02
C TYR A 60 5.30 -3.80 -10.34
N GLY A 61 4.15 -3.48 -10.95
CA GLY A 61 3.65 -4.15 -12.14
C GLY A 61 3.68 -5.68 -12.01
N PRO A 62 4.17 -6.42 -13.02
CA PRO A 62 4.19 -7.88 -13.03
C PRO A 62 4.96 -8.56 -11.87
N THR A 63 5.81 -7.82 -11.15
CA THR A 63 6.54 -8.38 -10.00
C THR A 63 5.65 -8.57 -8.77
N LEU A 64 4.48 -7.93 -8.71
CA LEU A 64 3.44 -8.20 -7.72
C LEU A 64 2.61 -9.39 -8.19
N THR A 65 3.07 -10.58 -7.85
CA THR A 65 2.54 -11.83 -8.43
C THR A 65 1.29 -12.32 -7.73
N ASP A 66 1.08 -11.95 -6.47
CA ASP A 66 0.09 -12.56 -5.61
C ASP A 66 -0.61 -11.53 -4.72
N ILE A 67 -1.88 -11.80 -4.39
CA ILE A 67 -2.66 -11.07 -3.39
C ILE A 67 -3.27 -12.09 -2.43
N LEU A 68 -3.01 -11.93 -1.13
CA LEU A 68 -3.57 -12.76 -0.06
C LEU A 68 -4.37 -11.89 0.90
N PRO A 69 -5.70 -11.77 0.75
CA PRO A 69 -6.50 -10.99 1.68
C PRO A 69 -6.40 -11.53 3.11
N ALA A 70 -6.12 -10.65 4.07
CA ALA A 70 -6.08 -10.97 5.50
C ALA A 70 -7.49 -11.06 6.09
N LEU A 71 -8.22 -12.11 5.69
CA LEU A 71 -9.61 -12.36 6.10
C LEU A 71 -9.76 -12.74 7.57
N GLY A 72 -8.74 -13.34 8.20
CA GLY A 72 -8.89 -13.88 9.56
C GLY A 72 -9.88 -15.05 9.60
N THR A 73 -10.70 -15.13 10.65
CA THR A 73 -11.73 -16.18 10.84
C THR A 73 -13.13 -15.73 10.44
N HIS A 74 -13.23 -14.75 9.55
CA HIS A 74 -14.51 -14.26 9.01
C HIS A 74 -15.24 -15.33 8.18
#